data_AF-A0A936QVC9-F1
#
_entry.id   AF-A0A936QVC9-F1
#
_cell.length_a   1.000
_cell.length_b   1.000
_cell.length_c   1.000
_cell.angle_alpha   90.00
_cell.angle_beta   90.00
_cell.angle_gamma   90.00
#
_symmetry.space_group_name_H-M   'P 1'
#
loop_
_entity.id
_entity.type
_entity.pdbx_description
1 polymer ?
#
loop_
_entity_poly.entity_id
_entity_poly.type
_entity_poly.pdbx_seq_one_letter_code
_entity_poly.pdbx_strand_id
1 'polypeptide(L)'
;MGSVNVGFAPAAPELRERSMLSMTRIEAIPYESMKQGMPWDWVTFPEFLASVEHAPKANNILPYVPRAPLLVWVMGMERAKAGAMPTAAEQAELFPVPRRVCMTGAPGHRQRCESALLHRRDDVAGTGIDQRDVLVRDERHPPTADCIS
;
A
#
# COMPACT_ATOMS: atom_id res chain seq x y z
N MET A 1 4.04 -20.30 1.76
CA MET A 1 4.75 -19.21 2.45
C MET A 1 4.36 -17.91 1.79
N GLY A 2 3.47 -17.14 2.40
CA GLY A 2 2.99 -15.87 1.81
C GLY A 2 4.04 -14.79 1.96
N SER A 3 4.33 -14.06 0.88
CA SER A 3 5.16 -12.86 0.91
C SER A 3 4.52 -11.83 1.85
N VAL A 4 5.04 -11.71 3.07
CA VAL A 4 4.67 -10.61 3.97
C VAL A 4 5.41 -9.39 3.44
N ASN A 5 4.76 -8.63 2.56
CA ASN A 5 5.25 -7.34 2.11
C ASN A 5 5.39 -6.42 3.32
N VAL A 6 6.64 -6.19 3.70
CA VAL A 6 7.06 -5.28 4.76
C VAL A 6 7.15 -3.85 4.24
N GLY A 7 6.92 -2.88 5.12
CA GLY A 7 6.97 -1.47 4.80
C GLY A 7 6.65 -0.63 6.02
N PHE A 8 6.80 0.69 5.90
CA PHE A 8 6.65 1.60 7.03
C PHE A 8 5.26 2.22 7.15
N ALA A 9 4.59 2.54 6.04
CA ALA A 9 3.33 3.27 6.08
C ALA A 9 2.11 2.33 6.01
N PRO A 10 1.05 2.55 6.81
CA PRO A 10 0.91 3.56 7.87
C PRO A 10 1.71 3.19 9.13
N ALA A 11 2.22 4.20 9.86
CA ALA A 11 2.90 4.01 11.14
C ALA A 11 2.53 5.10 12.14
N ALA A 12 1.94 4.67 13.26
CA ALA A 12 1.77 5.53 14.42
C ALA A 12 3.13 5.98 14.97
N PRO A 13 3.26 7.21 15.51
CA PRO A 13 4.52 7.74 16.02
C PRO A 13 5.29 6.81 16.97
N GLU A 14 4.56 6.13 17.84
CA GLU A 14 5.08 5.16 18.81
C GLU A 14 5.62 3.86 18.18
N LEU A 15 5.25 3.56 16.93
CA LEU A 15 5.69 2.36 16.21
C LEU A 15 6.87 2.63 15.26
N ARG A 16 7.25 3.88 15.02
CA ARG A 16 8.27 4.27 14.02
C ARG A 16 9.62 3.61 14.25
N GLU A 17 10.13 3.70 15.47
CA GLU A 17 11.40 3.10 15.87
C GLU A 17 11.38 1.58 15.69
N ARG A 18 10.29 0.95 16.12
CA ARG A 18 10.12 -0.49 15.98
C ARG A 18 10.05 -0.93 14.52
N SER A 19 9.39 -0.15 13.66
CA SER A 19 9.36 -0.41 12.23
C SER A 19 10.76 -0.34 11.61
N MET A 20 11.59 0.64 12.00
CA MET A 20 13.00 0.71 11.59
C MET A 20 13.81 -0.50 12.07
N LEU A 21 13.70 -0.87 13.35
CA LEU A 21 14.38 -2.07 13.87
C LEU A 21 13.94 -3.36 13.15
N SER A 22 12.66 -3.45 12.77
CA SER A 22 12.15 -4.59 12.00
C SER A 22 12.80 -4.65 10.62
N MET A 23 12.97 -3.50 9.95
CA MET A 23 13.59 -3.41 8.63
C MET A 23 15.10 -3.68 8.65
N THR A 24 15.79 -3.36 9.75
CA THR A 24 17.18 -3.79 9.96
C THR A 24 17.31 -5.29 10.02
N ARG A 25 16.31 -6.00 10.57
CA ARG A 25 16.31 -7.46 10.63
C ARG A 25 15.88 -8.12 9.33
N ILE A 26 14.85 -7.59 8.66
CA ILE A 26 14.20 -8.24 7.52
C ILE A 26 14.92 -7.92 6.20
N GLU A 27 15.26 -6.65 5.99
CA GLU A 27 15.83 -6.14 4.73
C GLU A 27 17.30 -5.72 4.87
N ALA A 28 17.93 -5.99 6.03
CA ALA A 28 19.31 -5.62 6.35
C ALA A 28 19.63 -4.12 6.18
N ILE A 29 18.62 -3.23 6.29
CA ILE A 29 18.81 -1.78 6.17
C ILE A 29 19.30 -1.21 7.51
N PRO A 30 20.43 -0.49 7.55
CA PRO A 30 20.95 0.07 8.80
C PRO A 30 19.99 1.08 9.45
N TYR A 31 19.78 0.96 10.76
CA TYR A 31 18.89 1.84 11.53
C TYR A 31 19.25 3.32 11.40
N GLU A 32 20.54 3.67 11.56
CA GLU A 32 21.01 5.05 11.46
C GLU A 32 20.74 5.66 10.08
N SER A 33 20.85 4.87 9.01
CA SER A 33 20.53 5.32 7.66
C SER A 33 19.04 5.65 7.51
N MET A 34 18.16 4.83 8.08
CA MET A 34 16.72 5.09 8.06
C MET A 34 16.35 6.30 8.91
N LYS A 35 16.98 6.46 10.08
CA LYS A 35 16.75 7.59 10.98
C LYS A 35 17.15 8.93 10.35
N GLN A 36 18.23 8.96 9.58
CA GLN A 36 18.67 10.15 8.86
C GLN A 36 17.87 10.40 7.58
N GLY A 37 17.49 9.34 6.87
CA GLY A 37 16.84 9.45 5.55
C GLY A 37 15.33 9.61 5.58
N MET A 38 14.66 9.38 6.71
CA MET A 38 13.21 9.39 6.82
C MET A 38 12.70 10.59 7.64
N PRO A 39 12.00 11.56 7.02
CA PRO A 39 11.55 12.79 7.70
C PRO A 39 10.41 12.58 8.70
N TRP A 40 9.70 11.43 8.65
CA TRP A 40 8.60 11.06 9.56
C TRP A 40 7.52 12.15 9.74
N ASP A 41 7.26 12.93 8.70
CA ASP A 41 6.24 13.98 8.60
C ASP A 41 4.83 13.43 8.32
N TRP A 42 4.66 12.11 8.38
CA TRP A 42 3.44 11.39 8.05
C TRP A 42 3.10 10.31 9.08
N VAL A 43 1.82 9.95 9.12
CA VAL A 43 1.27 8.82 9.91
C VAL A 43 0.49 7.90 8.99
N THR A 44 -0.29 8.46 8.08
CA THR A 44 -1.12 7.72 7.13
C THR A 44 -0.39 7.48 5.80
N PHE A 45 -0.85 6.50 5.03
CA PHE A 45 -0.27 6.22 3.72
C PHE A 45 -0.40 7.38 2.72
N PRO A 46 -1.53 8.12 2.63
CA PRO A 46 -1.62 9.31 1.78
C PRO A 46 -0.64 10.43 2.16
N GLU A 47 -0.40 10.65 3.46
CA GLU A 47 0.59 11.62 3.94
C GLU A 47 2.01 11.19 3.55
N PHE A 48 2.32 9.89 3.64
CA PHE A 48 3.59 9.34 3.16
C PHE A 48 3.80 9.62 1.66
N LEU A 49 2.75 9.45 0.84
CA LEU A 49 2.82 9.78 -0.59
C LEU A 49 3.06 11.27 -0.84
N ALA A 50 2.44 12.14 -0.04
CA ALA A 50 2.67 13.58 -0.13
C ALA A 50 4.12 13.94 0.24
N SER A 51 4.66 13.36 1.31
CA SER A 51 6.06 13.51 1.72
C SER A 51 7.03 13.08 0.62
N VAL A 52 6.79 11.90 0.03
CA VAL A 52 7.57 11.42 -1.12
C VAL A 52 7.47 12.37 -2.30
N GLU A 53 6.28 12.90 -2.61
CA GLU A 53 6.07 13.84 -3.70
C GLU A 53 6.83 15.16 -3.50
N HIS A 54 6.97 15.64 -2.27
CA HIS A 54 7.74 16.85 -1.97
C HIS A 54 9.25 16.65 -1.96
N ALA A 55 9.73 15.42 -1.69
CA ALA A 55 11.16 15.14 -1.68
C ALA A 55 11.79 15.31 -3.09
N PRO A 56 12.98 15.93 -3.20
CA PRO A 56 13.71 15.97 -4.47
C PRO A 56 14.12 14.55 -4.88
N LYS A 57 13.72 14.13 -6.09
CA LYS A 57 13.92 12.75 -6.57
C LYS A 57 14.84 12.75 -7.79
N ALA A 58 15.86 11.91 -7.77
CA ALA A 58 16.67 11.62 -8.95
C ALA A 58 16.03 10.54 -9.85
N ASN A 59 15.13 9.72 -9.29
CA ASN A 59 14.52 8.56 -9.94
C ASN A 59 13.00 8.56 -9.74
N ASN A 60 12.29 7.87 -10.64
CA ASN A 60 10.85 7.64 -10.48
C ASN A 60 10.59 6.61 -9.36
N ILE A 61 9.59 6.88 -8.53
CA ILE A 61 9.22 6.03 -7.38
C ILE A 61 7.77 5.58 -7.55
N LEU A 62 7.55 4.26 -7.51
CA LEU A 62 6.21 3.66 -7.47
C LEU A 62 6.02 2.93 -6.12
N PRO A 63 5.48 3.60 -5.10
CA PRO A 63 5.28 2.99 -3.80
C PRO A 63 4.14 1.96 -3.85
N TYR A 64 4.41 0.77 -3.30
CA TYR A 64 3.40 -0.26 -3.08
C TYR A 64 2.81 -0.12 -1.68
N VAL A 65 1.52 -0.45 -1.52
CA VAL A 65 0.87 -0.48 -0.21
C VAL A 65 1.28 -1.77 0.52
N PRO A 66 2.04 -1.68 1.63
CA PRO A 66 2.49 -2.85 2.38
C PRO A 66 1.35 -3.43 3.25
N ARG A 67 1.20 -4.76 3.26
CA ARG A 67 0.14 -5.46 4.00
C ARG A 67 0.44 -5.52 5.49
N ALA A 68 1.70 -5.74 5.85
CA ALA A 68 2.10 -5.88 7.26
C ALA A 68 1.71 -4.68 8.14
N PRO A 69 2.03 -3.42 7.79
CA PRO A 69 1.63 -2.27 8.61
C PRO A 69 0.12 -1.99 8.53
N LEU A 70 -0.57 -2.35 7.44
CA LEU A 70 -2.04 -2.27 7.40
C LEU A 70 -2.71 -3.22 8.40
N LEU A 71 -2.18 -4.44 8.55
CA LEU A 71 -2.68 -5.38 9.55
C LEU A 71 -2.43 -4.85 10.97
N VAL A 72 -1.26 -4.27 11.23
CA VAL A 72 -0.96 -3.64 12.52
C VAL A 72 -1.89 -2.45 12.78
N TRP A 73 -2.23 -1.69 11.74
CA TRP A 73 -3.14 -0.55 11.83
C TRP A 73 -4.58 -0.95 12.16
N VAL A 74 -5.11 -1.98 11.48
CA VAL A 74 -6.52 -2.41 11.64
C VAL A 74 -6.71 -3.34 12.84
N MET A 75 -5.83 -4.34 12.98
CA MET A 75 -5.99 -5.41 13.98
C MET A 75 -5.26 -5.12 15.31
N GLY A 76 -4.42 -4.08 15.31
CA GLY A 76 -3.47 -3.84 16.39
C GLY A 76 -2.24 -4.75 16.34
N MET A 77 -1.19 -4.31 17.02
CA MET A 77 0.12 -4.96 16.94
C MET A 77 0.09 -6.41 17.45
N GLU A 78 -0.48 -6.65 18.64
CA GLU A 78 -0.41 -7.95 19.31
C GLU A 78 -1.00 -9.07 18.44
N ARG A 79 -2.17 -8.80 17.82
CA ARG A 79 -2.85 -9.75 16.94
C ARG A 79 -2.13 -9.93 15.61
N ALA A 80 -1.63 -8.85 15.02
CA ALA A 80 -0.87 -8.91 13.77
C ALA A 80 0.42 -9.74 13.93
N LYS A 81 1.15 -9.57 15.04
CA LYS A 81 2.37 -10.32 15.34
C LYS A 81 2.09 -11.79 15.64
N ALA A 82 0.97 -12.09 16.30
CA ALA A 82 0.55 -13.47 16.58
C ALA A 82 0.12 -14.25 15.32
N GLY A 83 0.07 -13.59 14.15
CA GLY A 83 -0.39 -14.23 12.91
C GLY A 83 -1.89 -14.52 12.91
N ALA A 84 -2.66 -13.78 13.71
CA ALA A 84 -4.11 -13.93 13.73
C ALA A 84 -4.69 -13.56 12.35
N MET A 85 -5.74 -14.28 11.94
CA MET A 85 -6.49 -13.94 10.74
C MET A 85 -7.39 -12.72 11.02
N PRO A 86 -7.50 -11.76 10.08
CA PRO A 86 -8.42 -10.65 10.24
C PRO A 86 -9.87 -11.15 10.18
N THR A 87 -10.72 -10.62 11.06
CA THR A 87 -12.17 -10.87 11.05
C THR A 87 -12.82 -10.25 9.82
N ALA A 88 -14.06 -10.64 9.49
CA ALA A 88 -14.77 -10.09 8.33
C ALA A 88 -14.90 -8.56 8.38
N ALA A 89 -15.08 -7.97 9.57
CA ALA A 89 -15.12 -6.52 9.77
C ALA A 89 -13.75 -5.88 9.47
N GLU A 90 -12.66 -6.45 9.99
CA GLU A 90 -11.29 -5.96 9.74
C GLU A 90 -10.88 -6.12 8.28
N GLN A 91 -11.32 -7.18 7.60
CA GLN A 91 -11.12 -7.35 6.16
C GLN A 91 -11.85 -6.24 5.38
N ALA A 92 -13.09 -5.94 5.74
CA ALA A 92 -13.86 -4.86 5.13
C ALA A 92 -13.22 -3.48 5.33
N GLU A 93 -12.45 -3.27 6.40
CA GLU A 93 -11.64 -2.05 6.59
C GLU A 93 -10.32 -2.06 5.82
N LEU A 94 -9.70 -3.24 5.62
CA LEU A 94 -8.42 -3.38 4.90
C LEU A 94 -8.57 -3.15 3.38
N PHE A 95 -9.61 -3.70 2.77
CA PHE A 95 -9.83 -3.66 1.31
C PHE A 95 -10.00 -2.26 0.69
N PRO A 96 -10.73 -1.30 1.29
CA PRO A 96 -10.90 0.02 0.70
C PRO A 96 -9.64 0.88 0.80
N VAL A 97 -8.66 0.55 1.66
CA VAL A 97 -7.50 1.41 1.90
C VAL A 97 -6.64 1.63 0.64
N PRO A 98 -6.23 0.59 -0.12
CA PRO A 98 -5.50 0.79 -1.37
C PRO A 98 -6.24 1.67 -2.38
N ARG A 99 -7.57 1.47 -2.50
CA ARG A 99 -8.42 2.26 -3.40
C ARG A 99 -8.51 3.72 -2.93
N ARG A 100 -8.68 3.96 -1.64
CA ARG A 100 -8.70 5.31 -1.05
C ARG A 100 -7.35 6.01 -1.28
N VAL A 101 -6.25 5.30 -1.04
CA VAL A 101 -4.88 5.77 -1.31
C VAL A 101 -4.71 6.19 -2.77
N CYS A 102 -5.14 5.36 -3.71
CA CYS A 102 -5.12 5.70 -5.14
C CYS A 102 -5.93 6.98 -5.44
N MET A 103 -7.09 7.13 -4.79
CA MET A 103 -7.98 8.27 -4.98
C MET A 103 -7.61 9.53 -4.19
N THR A 104 -6.69 9.47 -3.22
CA THR A 104 -6.22 10.64 -2.45
C THR A 104 -4.77 11.00 -2.74
N GLY A 105 -4.03 10.13 -3.44
CA GLY A 105 -2.66 10.40 -3.85
C GLY A 105 -2.56 11.59 -4.82
N ALA A 106 -1.36 12.16 -4.88
CA ALA A 106 -1.03 13.23 -5.82
C ALA A 106 -1.39 12.85 -7.28
N PRO A 107 -1.68 13.80 -8.17
CA PRO A 107 -2.09 13.50 -9.55
C PRO A 107 -1.16 12.53 -10.28
N GLY A 108 0.16 12.65 -10.08
CA GLY A 108 1.15 11.72 -10.64
C GLY A 108 1.07 10.30 -10.06
N HIS A 109 0.80 10.16 -8.76
CA HIS A 109 0.57 8.85 -8.14
C HIS A 109 -0.73 8.23 -8.62
N ARG A 110 -1.82 9.00 -8.71
CA ARG A 110 -3.12 8.53 -9.21
C ARG A 110 -3.01 7.98 -10.63
N GLN A 111 -2.40 8.73 -11.55
CA GLN A 111 -2.21 8.28 -12.93
C GLN A 111 -1.37 7.00 -13.02
N ARG A 112 -0.33 6.87 -12.18
CA ARG A 112 0.51 5.66 -12.11
C ARG A 112 -0.22 4.48 -11.49
N CYS A 113 -1.04 4.70 -10.46
CA CYS A 113 -1.85 3.65 -9.86
C CYS A 113 -2.96 3.18 -10.78
N GLU A 114 -3.63 4.09 -11.51
CA GLU A 114 -4.59 3.72 -12.55
C GLU A 114 -3.93 2.81 -13.60
N SER A 115 -2.75 3.19 -14.09
CA SER A 115 -1.97 2.36 -15.03
C SER A 115 -1.55 1.00 -14.44
N ALA A 116 -1.06 0.97 -13.19
CA ALA A 116 -0.65 -0.26 -12.52
C ALA A 116 -1.84 -1.21 -12.20
N LEU A 117 -3.02 -0.66 -11.91
CA LEU A 117 -4.23 -1.44 -11.65
C LEU A 117 -4.81 -2.03 -12.94
N LEU A 118 -4.63 -1.37 -14.09
CA LEU A 118 -5.02 -1.92 -15.41
C LEU A 118 -4.22 -3.18 -15.76
N HIS A 119 -2.96 -3.26 -15.37
CA HIS A 119 -2.10 -4.44 -15.57
C HIS A 119 -2.36 -5.59 -14.59
N ARG A 120 -3.15 -5.37 -13.54
CA ARG A 120 -3.47 -6.37 -12.50
C ARG A 120 -4.70 -7.21 -12.80
N ARG A 121 -5.36 -7.05 -13.97
CA ARG A 121 -6.51 -7.88 -14.38
C ARG A 121 -6.20 -9.38 -14.37
N ASP A 122 -4.97 -9.76 -14.65
CA ASP A 122 -4.57 -11.17 -14.82
C ASP A 122 -4.12 -11.85 -13.52
N ASP A 123 -3.69 -11.08 -12.49
CA ASP A 123 -3.11 -11.62 -11.25
C ASP A 123 -4.13 -11.95 -10.14
N VAL A 124 -5.41 -11.56 -10.29
CA VAL A 124 -6.44 -11.76 -9.25
C VAL A 124 -7.12 -13.14 -9.37
N ALA A 125 -6.87 -13.85 -10.48
CA ALA A 125 -7.39 -15.20 -10.70
C ALA A 125 -6.85 -16.18 -9.64
N GLY A 126 -7.68 -16.49 -8.64
CA GLY A 126 -7.39 -17.49 -7.61
C GLY A 126 -7.32 -16.99 -6.16
N THR A 127 -7.48 -15.68 -5.91
CA THR A 127 -7.41 -15.11 -4.55
C THR A 127 -8.75 -14.96 -3.83
N GLY A 128 -9.88 -15.25 -4.52
CA GLY A 128 -11.23 -15.06 -3.98
C GLY A 128 -11.64 -13.60 -3.81
N ILE A 129 -10.85 -12.66 -4.33
CA ILE A 129 -11.11 -11.22 -4.32
C ILE A 129 -11.95 -10.88 -5.56
N ASP A 130 -13.10 -10.22 -5.40
CA ASP A 130 -13.91 -9.74 -6.52
C ASP A 130 -13.15 -8.66 -7.28
N GLN A 131 -13.00 -8.83 -8.60
CA GLN A 131 -12.22 -7.91 -9.43
C GLN A 131 -12.75 -6.47 -9.38
N ARG A 132 -14.03 -6.28 -9.04
CA ARG A 132 -14.68 -4.97 -8.94
C ARG A 132 -14.26 -4.18 -7.71
N ASP A 133 -13.75 -4.83 -6.66
CA ASP A 133 -13.26 -4.16 -5.46
C ASP A 133 -11.87 -3.52 -5.67
N VAL A 134 -11.15 -3.96 -6.72
CA VAL A 134 -9.80 -3.50 -7.06
C VAL A 134 -9.79 -2.55 -8.26
N LEU A 135 -10.79 -2.63 -9.14
CA LEU A 135 -10.89 -1.78 -10.33
C LEU A 135 -11.40 -0.38 -9.99
N VAL A 136 -10.54 0.63 -10.21
CA VAL A 136 -11.02 2.00 -10.45
C VAL A 136 -11.71 1.97 -11.81
N ARG A 137 -13.01 2.29 -11.85
CA ARG A 137 -13.73 2.42 -13.13
C ARG A 137 -13.09 3.56 -13.93
N ASP A 138 -12.47 3.22 -15.06
CA ASP A 138 -12.04 4.20 -16.03
C ASP A 138 -13.29 4.75 -16.75
N GLU A 139 -13.80 5.89 -16.30
CA GLU A 139 -14.94 6.55 -16.94
C GLU A 139 -14.57 7.27 -18.25
N ARG A 140 -13.30 7.21 -18.68
CA ARG A 140 -12.83 7.81 -19.94
C ARG A 140 -12.86 6.86 -21.13
N HIS A 141 -13.12 5.57 -20.92
CA HIS A 141 -13.22 4.59 -22.00
C HIS A 141 -14.37 3.59 -21.75
N PRO A 142 -15.60 3.85 -22.23
CA PRO A 142 -16.64 2.84 -22.19
C PRO A 142 -16.22 1.63 -23.02
N PRO A 143 -16.59 0.40 -22.62
CA PRO A 143 -16.27 -0.78 -23.41
C PRO A 143 -16.94 -0.65 -24.77
N THR A 144 -16.13 -0.48 -25.82
CA THR A 144 -16.63 -0.66 -27.19
C THR A 144 -17.03 -2.11 -27.33
N ALA A 145 -18.35 -2.35 -27.39
CA ALA A 145 -18.88 -3.53 -28.04
C ALA A 145 -18.35 -3.57 -29.48
N ASP A 146 -18.17 -4.79 -29.98
CA ASP A 146 -17.89 -5.15 -31.38
C ASP A 146 -16.44 -5.07 -31.85
N CYS A 147 -15.75 -6.21 -31.73
CA CYS A 147 -14.72 -6.67 -32.67
C CYS A 147 -14.54 -8.20 -32.53
N ILE A 148 -15.60 -8.98 -32.78
CA ILE A 148 -15.47 -10.35 -33.29
C ILE A 148 -16.60 -10.57 -34.31
N SER A 149 -16.26 -10.42 -35.59
CA SER A 149 -16.91 -11.06 -36.73
C SER A 149 -15.80 -11.55 -37.65
#